data_AF-A0A8T6ES34-F1
#
_entry.id   AF-A0A8T6ES34-F1
#
_cell.length_a   1.000
_cell.length_b   1.000
_cell.length_c   1.000
_cell.angle_alpha   90.00
_cell.angle_beta   90.00
_cell.angle_gamma   90.00
#
_symmetry.space_group_name_H-M   'P 1'
#
loop_
_entity.id
_entity.type
_entity.pdbx_description
1 polymer ?
#
loop_
_entity_poly.entity_id
_entity_poly.type
_entity_poly.pdbx_seq_one_letter_code
_entity_poly.pdbx_strand_id
1 'polypeptide(L)' 'MGGPLEGIRVLEFTQIIAGPFCGVALADFGADVVKVEPIDGGPSRRRRSALPGENKTFHALNRG' A
#
# COMPACT_ATOMS: atom_id res chain seq x y z
N MET A 1 -16.43 -3.75 7.98
CA MET A 1 -17.10 -4.96 7.44
C MET A 1 -16.07 -6.07 7.50
N GLY A 2 -16.40 -7.16 8.20
CA GLY A 2 -15.51 -8.30 8.38
C GLY A 2 -15.28 -9.07 7.09
N GLY A 3 -14.10 -9.65 6.97
CA GLY A 3 -13.66 -10.49 5.86
C GLY A 3 -12.83 -11.66 6.40
N PRO A 4 -12.37 -12.59 5.54
CA PRO A 4 -11.68 -13.81 5.98
C PRO A 4 -10.37 -13.54 6.74
N LEU A 5 -9.84 -12.32 6.72
CA LEU A 5 -8.63 -11.90 7.45
C LEU A 5 -8.92 -10.92 8.60
N GLU A 6 -10.17 -10.83 9.07
CA GLU A 6 -10.52 -9.99 10.21
C GLU A 6 -9.68 -10.33 11.46
N GLY A 7 -9.19 -9.30 12.14
CA GLY A 7 -8.33 -9.44 13.32
C GLY A 7 -6.85 -9.71 13.01
N ILE A 8 -6.48 -9.90 11.75
CA ILE A 8 -5.08 -10.05 11.34
C ILE A 8 -4.47 -8.67 11.08
N ARG A 9 -3.28 -8.42 11.64
CA ARG A 9 -2.46 -7.24 11.36
C ARG A 9 -1.24 -7.64 10.54
N VAL A 10 -0.96 -6.90 9.47
CA VAL A 10 0.14 -7.13 8.54
C VAL A 10 1.05 -5.92 8.50
N LEU A 11 2.36 -6.13 8.64
CA LEU A 11 3.38 -5.10 8.38
C LEU A 11 3.91 -5.28 6.96
N GLU A 12 3.70 -4.28 6.10
CA GLU A 12 3.99 -4.34 4.66
C GLU A 12 5.22 -3.48 4.34
N PHE A 13 6.34 -4.14 4.03
CA PHE A 13 7.64 -3.50 3.73
C PHE A 13 7.96 -3.45 2.23
N THR A 14 7.04 -3.93 1.40
CA THR A 14 7.23 -4.06 -0.03
C THR A 14 7.04 -2.73 -0.75
N GLN A 15 7.53 -2.67 -1.99
CA GLN A 15 7.54 -1.45 -2.77
C GLN A 15 7.13 -1.70 -4.21
N ILE A 16 6.92 -0.61 -4.94
CA ILE A 16 6.63 -0.58 -6.38
C ILE A 16 5.25 -1.12 -6.73
N ILE A 17 5.11 -2.41 -7.07
CA ILE A 17 3.86 -2.93 -7.66
C ILE A 17 3.40 -4.23 -7.01
N ALA A 18 4.16 -5.32 -7.16
CA ALA A 18 3.65 -6.66 -6.83
C ALA A 18 3.26 -6.82 -5.35
N GLY A 19 4.11 -6.32 -4.44
CA GLY A 19 3.85 -6.40 -3.02
C GLY A 19 2.74 -5.46 -2.54
N PRO A 20 2.72 -4.16 -2.92
CA PRO A 20 1.60 -3.28 -2.59
C PRO A 20 0.25 -3.79 -3.13
N PHE A 21 0.23 -4.38 -4.33
CA PHE A 21 -0.96 -5.05 -4.86
C PHE A 21 -1.45 -6.20 -3.96
N CYS A 22 -0.53 -7.00 -3.43
CA CYS A 22 -0.86 -8.03 -2.44
C CYS A 22 -1.41 -7.41 -1.15
N GLY A 23 -0.81 -6.31 -0.66
CA GLY A 23 -1.29 -5.57 0.51
C GLY A 23 -2.74 -5.10 0.35
N VAL A 24 -3.08 -4.54 -0.82
CA VAL A 24 -4.46 -4.14 -1.14
C VAL A 24 -5.40 -5.34 -1.08
N ALA A 25 -5.03 -6.49 -1.66
CA ALA A 25 -5.87 -7.69 -1.62
C ALA A 25 -6.09 -8.19 -0.18
N LEU A 26 -5.08 -8.12 0.68
CA LEU A 26 -5.20 -8.49 2.09
C LEU A 26 -6.11 -7.52 2.86
N ALA A 27 -6.00 -6.21 2.60
CA ALA A 27 -6.87 -5.18 3.17
C ALA A 27 -8.33 -5.35 2.69
N ASP A 28 -8.54 -5.63 1.40
CA ASP A 28 -9.86 -5.92 0.81
C ASP A 28 -10.50 -7.17 1.47
N PHE A 29 -9.69 -8.11 1.99
CA PHE A 29 -10.13 -9.27 2.77
C PHE A 29 -10.25 -9.02 4.29
N GLY A 30 -10.08 -7.78 4.74
CA GLY A 30 -10.34 -7.35 6.11
C GLY A 30 -9.14 -7.31 7.05
N ALA A 31 -7.91 -7.47 6.54
CA ALA A 31 -6.71 -7.30 7.34
C ALA A 31 -6.40 -5.81 7.63
N ASP A 32 -5.80 -5.52 8.79
CA ASP A 32 -5.20 -4.22 9.12
C ASP A 32 -3.76 -4.18 8.58
N VAL A 33 -3.57 -3.56 7.41
CA VAL A 33 -2.28 -3.54 6.70
C VAL A 33 -1.56 -2.21 6.95
N VAL A 34 -0.48 -2.24 7.72
CA VAL A 34 0.35 -1.08 7.99
C VAL A 34 1.56 -1.09 7.08
N LYS A 35 1.62 -0.10 6.18
CA LYS A 35 2.78 0.12 5.33
C LYS A 35 3.95 0.68 6.14
N VAL A 36 5.10 0.02 6.06
CA VAL A 36 6.36 0.49 6.65
C VAL A 36 7.27 1.03 5.54
N GLU A 37 7.61 2.31 5.63
CA GLU A 37 8.42 3.00 4.62
C GLU A 37 9.66 3.65 5.23
N PRO A 38 10.70 3.92 4.41
CA PRO A 38 11.74 4.86 4.78
C PRO A 38 11.15 6.23 5.15
N ILE A 39 11.85 7.00 5.98
CA ILE A 39 11.42 8.36 6.41
C ILE A 39 11.08 9.24 5.22
N ASP A 40 11.87 9.16 4.14
CA ASP A 40 11.66 9.96 2.93
C ASP A 40 10.59 9.36 1.97
N GLY A 41 9.97 8.24 2.34
CA GLY A 41 9.02 7.50 1.52
C GLY A 41 9.65 6.54 0.51
N GLY A 42 8.86 5.55 0.08
CA GLY A 42 9.26 4.56 -0.93
C GLY A 42 9.47 5.17 -2.33
N PRO A 43 10.18 4.48 -3.24
CA PRO A 43 10.50 5.00 -4.57
C PRO A 43 9.26 5.34 -5.40
N SER A 44 8.15 4.62 -5.21
CA SER A 44 6.88 4.87 -5.90
C SER A 44 6.25 6.23 -5.59
N ARG A 45 6.55 6.83 -4.42
CA ARG A 45 6.11 8.20 -4.08
C ARG A 45 6.84 9.28 -4.87
N ARG A 46 8.06 8.98 -5.32
CA ARG A 46 8.95 9.92 -6.03
C ARG A 46 9.05 9.66 -7.52
N ARG A 47 8.40 8.61 -8.04
CA ARG A 47 8.36 8.36 -9.48
C ARG A 47 7.63 9.51 -10.16
N ARG A 48 8.20 9.96 -11.29
CA ARG A 48 7.71 11.07 -12.10
C ARG A 48 6.20 10.92 -12.30
N SER A 49 5.45 11.87 -11.75
CA SER A 49 4.02 11.92 -11.89
C SER A 49 3.62 13.06 -12.81
N ALA A 50 2.45 12.94 -13.41
CA ALA A 50 1.82 14.01 -14.15
C ALA A 50 1.40 15.19 -13.25
N LEU A 51 1.32 14.98 -11.92
CA LEU A 51 0.91 15.98 -10.94
C LEU A 51 2.02 16.22 -9.90
N PRO A 52 2.28 17.48 -9.48
CA PRO A 52 3.27 17.78 -8.44
C PRO A 52 2.93 17.10 -7.12
N GLY A 53 3.88 16.39 -6.52
CA GLY A 53 3.75 15.81 -5.17
C GLY A 53 2.85 14.58 -5.03
N GLU A 54 2.22 14.11 -6.11
CA GLU A 54 1.26 13.00 -6.07
C GLU A 54 1.69 11.92 -7.04
N ASN A 55 1.64 10.63 -6.71
CA ASN A 55 1.84 9.55 -7.70
C ASN A 55 0.59 8.66 -7.77
N LYS A 56 -0.14 8.73 -8.89
CA LYS A 56 -1.40 7.97 -9.06
C LYS A 56 -1.24 6.47 -8.86
N THR A 57 -0.11 5.90 -9.29
CA THR A 57 0.19 4.47 -9.10
C THR A 57 0.38 4.13 -7.64
N PHE A 58 1.01 5.02 -6.85
CA PHE A 58 1.12 4.83 -5.41
C PHE A 58 -0.25 4.81 -4.74
N HIS A 59 -1.11 5.78 -5.04
CA HIS A 59 -2.45 5.84 -4.42
C HIS A 59 -3.33 4.63 -4.77
N ALA A 60 -3.29 4.17 -6.03
CA ALA A 60 -4.08 3.01 -6.45
C ALA A 60 -3.64 1.70 -5.75
N LEU A 61 -2.34 1.56 -5.45
CA LEU A 61 -1.76 0.32 -4.93
C LEU A 61 -1.53 0.33 -3.41
N ASN A 62 -1.94 1.38 -2.70
CA ASN A 62 -1.80 1.49 -1.24
C ASN A 62 -3.09 2.07 -0.63
N ARG A 63 -4.24 1.64 -1.17
CA ARG A 63 -5.57 1.91 -0.62
C ARG A 63 -5.92 0.82 0.41
N GLY A 64 -6.77 1.17 1.38
CA GLY A 64 -7.16 0.26 2.46
C GLY A 64 -6.32 0.54 3.70
#